data_AF-A0A7X9CJI8-F1
#
_entry.id   AF-A0A7X9CJI8-F1
#
_cell.length_a   1.000
_cell.length_b   1.000
_cell.length_c   1.000
_cell.angle_alpha   90.00
_cell.angle_beta   90.00
_cell.angle_gamma   90.00
#
_symmetry.space_group_name_H-M   'P 1'
#
loop_
_entity.id
_entity.type
_entity.pdbx_description
1 polymer ?
#
loop_
_entity_poly.entity_id
_entity_poly.type
_entity_poly.pdbx_seq_one_letter_code
_entity_poly.pdbx_strand_id
1 'polypeptide(L)' 'MKRIFATTILLLCLFSHFTSTASEGENKKATNPIIWADVPDVAMVRVGDTYYMSSTTMHMSPGLPIMKSKDL' A
#
# COMPACT_ATOMS: atom_id res chain seq x y z
N MET A 1 -6.78 43.59 -27.53
CA MET A 1 -7.70 42.42 -27.46
C MET A 1 -6.98 41.08 -27.58
N LYS A 2 -6.13 40.84 -28.60
CA LYS A 2 -5.42 39.55 -28.80
C LYS A 2 -4.45 39.15 -27.66
N ARG A 3 -3.76 40.12 -27.03
CA ARG A 3 -2.80 39.88 -25.94
C ARG A 3 -3.47 39.46 -24.62
N ILE A 4 -4.64 40.02 -24.32
CA ILE A 4 -5.42 39.71 -23.11
C ILE A 4 -5.97 38.29 -23.18
N PHE A 5 -6.41 37.87 -24.37
CA PHE A 5 -6.93 36.52 -24.61
C PHE A 5 -5.85 35.44 -24.45
N ALA A 6 -4.62 35.74 -24.89
CA ALA A 6 -3.47 34.83 -24.74
C ALA A 6 -3.05 34.70 -23.26
N THR A 7 -3.07 35.79 -22.49
CA THR A 7 -2.71 35.76 -21.07
C THR A 7 -3.74 35.04 -20.20
N THR A 8 -5.03 35.13 -20.52
CA THR A 8 -6.08 34.41 -19.79
C THR A 8 -6.04 32.91 -20.05
N ILE A 9 -5.73 32.48 -21.29
CA ILE A 9 -5.54 31.06 -21.61
C ILE A 9 -4.33 30.48 -20.88
N LEU A 10 -3.22 31.21 -20.86
CA LEU A 10 -2.00 30.78 -20.16
C LEU A 10 -2.24 30.62 -18.64
N LEU A 11 -2.96 31.56 -18.02
CA LEU A 11 -3.31 31.46 -16.60
C LEU A 11 -4.22 30.27 -16.30
N LEU A 12 -5.17 29.97 -17.19
CA LEU A 12 -6.09 28.83 -17.03
C LEU A 12 -5.34 27.50 -17.11
N CYS A 13 -4.39 27.37 -18.03
CA CYS A 13 -3.52 26.20 -18.15
C CYS A 13 -2.60 26.03 -16.93
N LEU A 14 -2.11 27.12 -16.33
CA LEU A 14 -1.29 27.03 -15.13
C LEU A 14 -2.11 26.60 -13.90
N PHE A 15 -3.37 27.03 -13.81
CA PHE A 15 -4.29 26.64 -12.73
C PHE A 15 -4.66 25.15 -12.79
N SER A 16 -4.81 24.56 -13.98
CA SER A 16 -5.13 23.13 -14.15
C SER A 16 -3.98 22.19 -13.80
N HIS A 17 -2.73 22.68 -13.77
CA HIS A 17 -1.58 21.89 -13.30
C HIS A 17 -1.46 21.90 -11.77
N PHE A 18 -2.04 22.88 -11.09
CA PHE A 18 -1.98 23.00 -9.63
C PHE A 18 -2.92 22.03 -8.90
N THR A 19 -3.97 21.55 -9.56
CA THR A 19 -4.96 20.63 -8.95
C THR A 19 -4.59 19.15 -9.02
N SER A 20 -3.49 18.79 -9.68
CA SER A 20 -3.12 17.39 -9.94
C SER A 20 -1.95 16.91 -9.08
N THR A 21 -2.10 16.89 -7.76
CA THR A 21 -1.27 16.07 -6.86
C THR A 21 -2.05 15.52 -5.67
N ALA A 22 -3.29 15.07 -5.88
CA ALA A 22 -3.89 14.09 -4.97
C ALA A 22 -3.54 12.69 -5.50
N SER A 23 -2.37 12.19 -5.12
CA SER A 23 -2.07 10.75 -5.23
C SER A 23 -2.98 10.05 -4.23
N GLU A 24 -4.20 9.68 -4.64
CA GLU A 24 -4.91 8.58 -3.99
C GLU A 24 -3.96 7.39 -4.05
N GLY A 25 -3.46 6.98 -2.88
CA GLY A 25 -2.59 5.80 -2.77
C GLY A 25 -3.26 4.67 -3.53
N GLU A 26 -2.58 4.15 -4.56
CA GLU A 26 -3.16 3.17 -5.47
C GLU A 26 -3.91 2.12 -4.66
N ASN A 27 -5.20 1.99 -4.91
CA ASN A 27 -6.06 0.95 -4.31
C ASN A 27 -5.70 -0.39 -4.97
N LYS A 28 -4.44 -0.80 -4.83
CA LYS A 28 -3.90 -2.06 -5.28
C LYS A 28 -4.60 -3.13 -4.46
N LYS A 29 -5.55 -3.81 -5.10
CA LYS A 29 -6.17 -5.00 -4.51
C LYS A 29 -5.06 -5.97 -4.14
N ALA A 30 -5.11 -6.50 -2.92
CA ALA A 30 -4.22 -7.57 -2.51
C ALA A 30 -4.33 -8.73 -3.51
N THR A 31 -3.19 -9.25 -3.95
CA THR A 31 -3.12 -10.37 -4.89
C THR A 31 -2.43 -11.54 -4.22
N ASN A 32 -2.99 -12.73 -4.38
CA ASN A 32 -2.35 -13.94 -3.87
C ASN A 32 -1.14 -14.34 -4.73
N PRO A 33 -0.11 -14.95 -4.09
CA PRO A 33 0.01 -15.13 -2.64
C PRO A 33 0.43 -13.83 -1.95
N ILE A 34 -0.10 -13.61 -0.74
CA ILE A 34 0.15 -12.41 0.06
C ILE A 34 1.63 -12.31 0.47
N ILE A 35 2.24 -13.46 0.78
CA ILE A 35 3.66 -13.57 1.10
C ILE A 35 4.29 -14.54 0.11
N TRP A 36 5.16 -14.01 -0.76
CA TRP A 36 5.93 -14.81 -1.70
C TRP A 36 7.25 -15.28 -1.06
N ALA A 37 7.17 -16.13 -0.05
CA ALA A 37 8.31 -16.70 0.68
C ALA A 37 7.96 -18.04 1.33
N ASP A 38 8.95 -18.72 1.89
CA ASP A 38 8.78 -19.99 2.63
C ASP A 38 8.19 -19.73 4.02
N VAL A 39 6.86 -19.65 4.07
CA VAL A 39 6.07 -19.44 5.30
C VAL A 39 4.98 -20.50 5.38
N PRO A 40 5.33 -21.76 5.69
CA PRO A 40 4.38 -22.87 5.73
C PRO A 40 3.56 -22.89 7.03
N ASP A 41 2.50 -23.70 7.04
CA ASP A 41 1.68 -24.04 8.22
C ASP A 41 1.19 -22.84 9.04
N VAL A 42 0.68 -21.81 8.35
CA VAL A 42 0.23 -20.58 9.01
C VAL A 42 -0.92 -20.83 9.99
N ALA A 43 -0.77 -20.36 11.22
CA ALA A 43 -1.84 -20.30 12.22
C ALA A 43 -1.95 -18.87 12.76
N MET A 44 -3.15 -18.31 12.78
CA MET A 44 -3.35 -16.86 12.96
C MET A 44 -4.41 -16.54 14.03
N VAL A 45 -4.19 -15.45 14.76
CA VAL A 45 -5.14 -14.85 15.69
C VAL A 45 -5.15 -13.33 15.54
N ARG A 46 -6.25 -12.68 15.91
CA ARG A 46 -6.37 -11.21 15.96
C ARG A 46 -6.55 -10.75 17.40
N VAL A 47 -5.80 -9.71 17.80
CA VAL A 47 -5.93 -9.03 19.09
C VAL A 47 -6.12 -7.54 18.83
N GLY A 48 -7.31 -7.00 19.11
CA GLY A 48 -7.66 -5.63 18.77
C GLY A 48 -7.67 -5.38 17.26
N ASP A 49 -6.86 -4.43 16.80
CA ASP A 49 -6.71 -4.03 15.38
C ASP A 49 -5.52 -4.73 14.69
N THR A 50 -4.94 -5.76 15.31
CA THR A 50 -3.67 -6.37 14.89
C THR A 50 -3.82 -7.87 14.70
N TYR A 51 -3.30 -8.36 13.57
CA TYR A 51 -3.17 -9.78 13.27
C TYR A 51 -1.80 -10.28 13.67
N TYR A 52 -1.75 -11.46 14.28
CA TYR A 52 -0.54 -12.20 14.60
C TYR A 52 -0.62 -13.59 13.98
N MET A 53 0.47 -14.06 13.39
CA MET A 53 0.53 -15.42 12.85
C MET A 53 1.85 -16.10 13.19
N SER A 54 1.78 -17.41 13.45
CA SER A 54 2.93 -18.31 13.54
C SER A 54 3.14 -19.06 12.22
N SER A 55 4.36 -19.54 12.00
CA SER A 55 4.71 -20.44 10.88
C SER A 55 5.75 -21.48 11.32
N THR A 56 5.87 -22.58 10.58
CA THR A 56 6.84 -23.64 10.83
C THR A 56 8.20 -23.31 10.20
N THR A 57 9.29 -23.36 10.98
CA THR A 57 10.67 -23.29 10.46
C THR A 57 11.46 -24.59 10.65
N MET A 58 10.77 -25.68 10.98
CA MET A 58 11.35 -27.00 11.21
C MET A 58 12.52 -26.97 12.20
N HIS A 59 13.74 -27.21 11.72
CA HIS A 59 14.97 -27.36 12.51
C HIS A 59 15.76 -26.05 12.68
N MET A 60 15.25 -24.92 12.16
CA MET A 60 15.93 -23.62 12.29
C MET A 60 15.88 -23.11 13.74
N SER A 61 16.91 -22.35 14.13
CA SER A 61 17.02 -21.72 15.44
C SER A 61 17.37 -20.24 15.29
N PRO A 62 16.59 -19.30 15.88
CA PRO A 62 15.38 -19.53 16.66
C PRO A 62 14.22 -20.10 15.82
N GLY A 63 13.36 -20.91 16.45
CA GLY A 63 12.21 -21.56 15.79
C GLY A 63 10.89 -20.81 15.99
N LEU A 64 9.87 -21.18 15.20
CA LEU A 64 8.47 -20.71 15.33
C LEU A 64 8.35 -19.17 15.25
N PRO A 65 8.62 -18.58 14.06
CA PRO A 65 8.50 -17.13 13.88
C PRO A 65 7.07 -16.66 14.13
N ILE A 66 6.97 -15.48 14.77
CA ILE A 66 5.71 -14.76 14.97
C ILE A 66 5.74 -13.49 14.14
N MET A 67 4.81 -13.38 13.19
CA MET A 67 4.64 -12.23 12.31
C MET A 67 3.44 -11.39 12.75
N LYS A 68 3.44 -10.10 12.39
CA LYS A 68 2.43 -9.12 12.79
C LYS A 68 1.98 -8.31 11.57
N SER A 69 0.68 -8.07 11.46
CA SER A 69 0.10 -7.25 10.38
C SER A 69 -1.06 -6.38 10.90
N LYS A 70 -1.34 -5.28 10.19
CA LYS A 70 -2.50 -4.39 10.42
C LYS A 70 -3.60 -4.55 9.37
N ASP A 71 -3.28 -5.19 8.25
CA ASP A 71 -4.06 -5.23 7.02
C ASP A 71 -4.23 -6.63 6.42
N LEU A 72 -3.78 -7.66 7.16
CA LEU A 72 -3.61 -9.07 6.74
C LEU A 72 -2.42 -9.25 5.78
#